data_AF-A0A8B6D9C7-F1
#
_entry.id   AF-A0A8B6D9C7-F1
#
_cell.length_a   1.000
_cell.length_b   1.000
_cell.length_c   1.000
_cell.angle_alpha   90.00
_cell.angle_beta   90.00
_cell.angle_gamma   90.00
#
_symmetry.space_group_name_H-M   'P 1'
#
loop_
_entity.id
_entity.type
_entity.pdbx_description
1 polymer ?
#
loop_
_entity_poly.entity_id
_entity_poly.type
_entity_poly.pdbx_seq_one_letter_code
_entity_poly.pdbx_strand_id
1 'polypeptide(L)'
;SIRSNQLTVIENRTFHGIHNLNYLYLDGNRITVIQEGAFDGLNTLNSLSIRSNQLTVIENRTFHGIHNLNYLYVYLYINNFMFSN
;
A
#
# COMPACT_ATOMS: atom_id res chain seq x y z
N SER A 1 -2.64 -10.20 7.92
CA SER A 1 -3.77 -9.31 7.55
C SER A 1 -3.96 -8.30 8.66
N ILE A 2 -3.92 -6.99 8.37
CA ILE A 2 -4.10 -5.91 9.35
C ILE A 2 -5.19 -4.92 8.89
N ARG A 3 -6.28 -5.46 8.34
CA ARG A 3 -7.44 -4.70 7.88
C ARG A 3 -8.17 -3.96 9.01
N SER A 4 -8.88 -2.89 8.65
CA SER A 4 -9.80 -2.16 9.54
C SER A 4 -9.13 -1.64 10.82
N ASN A 5 -7.88 -1.21 10.73
CA ASN A 5 -7.16 -0.54 11.80
C ASN A 5 -7.05 0.96 11.52
N GLN A 6 -6.19 1.65 12.25
CA GLN A 6 -6.01 3.11 12.18
C GLN A 6 -4.63 3.50 11.63
N LEU A 7 -4.00 2.65 10.82
CA LEU A 7 -2.70 2.97 10.23
C LEU A 7 -2.84 4.16 9.29
N THR A 8 -1.95 5.14 9.46
CA THR A 8 -1.91 6.37 8.66
C THR A 8 -0.70 6.43 7.73
N VAL A 9 0.40 5.81 8.12
CA VAL A 9 1.65 5.76 7.35
C VAL A 9 2.17 4.33 7.33
N ILE A 10 2.69 3.90 6.19
CA ILE A 10 3.57 2.73 6.12
C ILE A 10 5.00 3.24 5.98
N GLU A 11 5.80 3.05 7.02
CA GLU A 11 7.18 3.51 7.08
C GLU A 11 8.12 2.59 6.31
N ASN A 12 9.29 3.09 5.97
CA ASN A 12 10.38 2.30 5.42
C ASN A 12 10.67 1.09 6.32
N ARG A 13 10.87 -0.10 5.73
CA ARG A 13 11.13 -1.37 6.44
C ARG A 13 10.01 -1.85 7.38
N THR A 14 8.79 -1.32 7.29
CA THR A 14 7.65 -1.78 8.13
C THR A 14 7.46 -3.30 8.08
N PHE A 15 7.68 -3.93 6.92
CA PHE A 15 7.52 -5.38 6.75
C PHE A 15 8.87 -6.13 6.60
N HIS A 16 9.97 -5.51 7.01
CA HIS A 16 11.28 -6.12 6.90
C HIS A 16 11.39 -7.41 7.72
N GLY A 17 12.05 -8.42 7.18
CA GLY A 17 12.18 -9.74 7.79
C GLY A 17 11.02 -10.71 7.54
N ILE A 18 9.90 -10.26 6.94
CA ILE A 18 8.73 -11.11 6.66
C ILE A 18 8.84 -11.74 5.26
N HIS A 19 9.85 -12.59 5.07
CA HIS A 19 10.24 -13.08 3.74
C HIS A 19 9.27 -14.06 3.06
N ASN A 20 8.37 -14.69 3.81
CA ASN A 20 7.46 -15.74 3.31
C ASN A 20 6.00 -15.26 3.20
N LEU A 21 5.78 -13.94 3.14
CA LEU A 21 4.44 -13.38 3.04
C LEU A 21 3.92 -13.52 1.60
N ASN A 22 2.80 -14.22 1.41
CA ASN A 22 2.14 -14.35 0.10
C ASN A 22 1.01 -13.34 -0.10
N TYR A 23 0.32 -12.96 0.99
CA TYR A 23 -0.85 -12.09 0.98
C TYR A 23 -0.71 -11.00 2.03
N LEU A 24 -0.80 -9.74 1.60
CA LEU A 24 -0.82 -8.58 2.47
C LEU A 24 -2.09 -7.77 2.23
N TYR A 25 -2.88 -7.63 3.29
CA TYR A 25 -4.15 -6.94 3.25
C TYR A 25 -4.19 -5.84 4.31
N LEU A 26 -4.23 -4.60 3.82
CA LEU A 26 -4.23 -3.35 4.57
C LEU A 26 -5.54 -2.57 4.36
N ASP A 27 -6.58 -3.26 3.86
CA ASP A 27 -7.86 -2.65 3.55
C ASP A 27 -8.50 -1.95 4.75
N GLY A 28 -9.16 -0.82 4.52
CA GLY A 28 -9.93 -0.14 5.57
C GLY A 28 -9.09 0.50 6.66
N ASN A 29 -7.83 0.84 6.37
CA ASN A 29 -7.02 1.69 7.22
C ASN A 29 -7.20 3.17 6.83
N ARG A 30 -6.35 4.06 7.33
CA ARG A 30 -6.34 5.50 7.02
C ARG A 30 -5.03 5.90 6.35
N ILE A 31 -4.42 4.99 5.58
CA ILE A 31 -3.08 5.19 5.02
C ILE A 31 -3.15 6.35 4.03
N THR A 32 -2.37 7.39 4.27
CA THR A 32 -2.19 8.55 3.40
C THR A 32 -0.82 8.56 2.72
N VAL A 33 0.17 7.88 3.32
CA VAL A 33 1.56 7.84 2.84
C VAL A 33 2.11 6.42 2.94
N ILE A 34 2.77 5.98 1.87
CA ILE A 34 3.61 4.78 1.84
C ILE A 34 5.01 5.24 1.49
N GLN A 35 5.96 5.09 2.40
CA GLN A 35 7.34 5.49 2.17
C GLN A 35 8.04 4.53 1.21
N GLU A 36 9.02 5.03 0.47
CA GLU A 36 9.92 4.19 -0.32
C GLU A 36 10.56 3.11 0.58
N GLY A 37 10.62 1.88 0.07
CA GLY A 37 11.19 0.74 0.79
C GLY A 37 10.26 0.12 1.85
N ALA A 38 9.02 0.61 1.98
CA ALA A 38 8.02 0.03 2.88
C ALA A 38 7.81 -1.49 2.66
N PHE A 39 7.90 -1.94 1.40
CA PHE A 39 7.68 -3.34 1.01
C PHE A 39 8.98 -4.10 0.65
N ASP A 40 10.15 -3.53 0.94
CA ASP A 40 11.42 -4.16 0.60
C ASP A 40 11.59 -5.51 1.32
N GLY A 41 12.00 -6.52 0.56
CA GLY A 41 12.24 -7.88 1.05
C GLY A 41 11.00 -8.77 1.11
N LEU A 42 9.83 -8.27 0.70
CA LEU A 42 8.60 -9.06 0.50
C LEU A 42 8.63 -9.83 -0.84
N ASN A 43 9.70 -10.61 -1.02
CA ASN A 43 10.01 -11.26 -2.30
C ASN A 43 8.94 -12.29 -2.70
N THR A 44 8.21 -12.91 -1.77
CA THR A 44 7.17 -13.90 -2.10
C THR A 44 5.77 -13.28 -2.25
N LEU A 45 5.63 -11.96 -2.12
CA LEU A 45 4.31 -11.34 -2.06
C LEU A 45 3.60 -11.44 -3.41
N ASN A 46 2.51 -12.18 -3.43
CA ASN A 46 1.69 -12.43 -4.61
C ASN A 46 0.52 -11.45 -4.71
N SER A 47 -0.09 -11.09 -3.58
CA SER A 47 -1.28 -10.23 -3.54
C SER A 47 -1.17 -9.13 -2.48
N LEU A 48 -1.42 -7.89 -2.89
CA LEU A 48 -1.46 -6.71 -2.04
C LEU A 48 -2.80 -6.00 -2.21
N SER A 49 -3.49 -5.74 -1.10
CA SER A 49 -4.70 -4.90 -1.10
C SER A 49 -4.54 -3.74 -0.13
N ILE A 50 -4.67 -2.53 -0.65
CA ILE A 50 -4.65 -1.26 0.09
C ILE A 50 -5.95 -0.47 -0.16
N ARG A 51 -7.05 -1.14 -0.50
CA ARG A 51 -8.34 -0.46 -0.77
C ARG A 51 -8.89 0.20 0.48
N SER A 52 -9.81 1.15 0.28
CA SER A 52 -10.45 1.86 1.39
C SER A 52 -9.44 2.50 2.35
N ASN A 53 -8.37 3.06 1.78
CA ASN A 53 -7.42 3.94 2.44
C ASN A 53 -7.60 5.38 1.92
N GLN A 54 -6.72 6.29 2.35
CA GLN A 54 -6.80 7.73 2.04
C GLN A 54 -5.66 8.19 1.14
N LEU A 55 -5.07 7.25 0.37
CA LEU A 55 -4.05 7.57 -0.62
C LEU A 55 -4.69 8.38 -1.76
N THR A 56 -4.11 9.54 -2.04
CA THR A 56 -4.49 10.42 -3.14
C THR A 56 -3.59 10.26 -4.35
N VAL A 57 -2.36 9.79 -4.14
CA VAL A 57 -1.34 9.57 -5.16
C VAL A 57 -0.61 8.27 -4.91
N ILE A 58 -0.17 7.62 -5.99
CA ILE A 58 0.81 6.52 -5.96
C ILE A 58 2.08 7.09 -6.57
N GLU A 59 3.09 7.29 -5.73
CA GLU A 59 4.38 7.82 -6.19
C GLU A 59 5.18 6.74 -6.93
N ASN A 60 6.09 7.19 -7.79
CA ASN A 60 7.07 6.31 -8.41
C ASN A 60 7.83 5.59 -7.29
N ARG A 61 8.01 4.26 -7.41
CA ARG A 61 8.64 3.39 -6.39
C ARG A 61 7.81 3.06 -5.13
N THR A 62 6.53 3.45 -5.04
CA THR A 62 5.62 3.02 -3.94
C THR A 62 5.61 1.50 -3.73
N PHE A 63 5.67 0.74 -4.83
CA PHE A 63 5.65 -0.73 -4.85
C PHE A 63 7.03 -1.33 -5.18
N HIS A 64 8.11 -0.62 -4.89
CA HIS A 64 9.46 -1.17 -5.02
C HIS A 64 9.64 -2.40 -4.11
N GLY A 65 10.48 -3.34 -4.54
CA GLY A 65 10.81 -4.54 -3.76
C GLY A 65 9.83 -5.72 -3.85
N ILE A 66 8.59 -5.53 -4.32
CA ILE A 66 7.60 -6.62 -4.48
C ILE A 66 7.56 -7.19 -5.90
N HIS A 67 8.64 -7.88 -6.28
CA HIS A 67 8.87 -8.36 -7.65
C HIS A 67 7.93 -9.49 -8.11
N ASN A 68 7.30 -10.23 -7.19
CA ASN A 68 6.44 -11.38 -7.51
C ASN A 68 4.93 -11.07 -7.39
N LEU A 69 4.57 -9.78 -7.38
CA LEU A 69 3.19 -9.35 -7.23
C LEU A 69 2.39 -9.67 -8.50
N ASN A 70 1.32 -10.46 -8.34
CA ASN A 70 0.38 -10.81 -9.41
C ASN A 70 -0.92 -10.02 -9.30
N TYR A 71 -1.33 -9.67 -8.07
CA TYR A 71 -2.58 -8.96 -7.82
C TYR A 71 -2.36 -7.73 -6.94
N LEU A 72 -2.73 -6.57 -7.48
CA LEU A 72 -2.70 -5.30 -6.77
C LEU A 72 -4.10 -4.70 -6.75
N TYR A 73 -4.64 -4.48 -5.55
CA TYR A 73 -5.94 -3.86 -5.36
C TYR A 73 -5.78 -2.50 -4.69
N VAL A 74 -6.05 -1.44 -5.45
CA VAL A 74 -5.98 -0.04 -5.00
C VAL A 74 -7.30 0.67 -5.24
N TYR A 75 -7.62 1.62 -4.38
CA TYR A 75 -8.65 2.63 -4.62
C TYR A 75 -8.07 3.96 -4.15
N LEU A 76 -7.94 4.93 -5.05
CA LEU A 76 -7.43 6.25 -4.72
C LEU A 76 -8.58 7.20 -4.44
N TYR A 77 -8.43 8.01 -3.38
CA TYR A 77 -9.31 9.13 -3.14
C TYR A 77 -8.96 10.24 -4.12
N ILE A 78 -9.66 10.28 -5.26
CA ILE A 78 -9.60 11.43 -6.16
C ILE A 78 -10.45 12.51 -5.50
N ASN A 79 -9.82 13.51 -4.90
CA ASN A 79 -10.56 14.72 -4.52
C ASN A 79 -11.11 15.32 -5.82
N ASN A 80 -12.44 15.51 -5.83
CA ASN A 80 -13.20 16.06 -6.94
C ASN A 80 -12.40 17.14 -7.69
N PHE A 81 -12.37 17.02 -9.01
CA PHE A 81 -12.05 18.11 -9.92
C PHE A 81 -12.77 19.37 -9.43
N MET A 82 -12.00 20.34 -8.92
CA MET A 82 -12.45 21.72 -8.88
C MET A 82 -12.52 22.16 -10.34
N PHE A 83 -13.68 21.96 -10.99
CA PHE A 83 -14.06 22.88 -12.05
C PHE A 83 -14.44 24.18 -11.34
N SER A 84 -13.47 25.09 -11.21
CA SER A 84 -13.80 26.51 -11.04
C SER A 84 -14.49 26.96 -12.33
N ASN A 85 -15.69 27.55 -12.16
CA ASN A 85 -16.56 28.14 -13.20
C ASN A 85 -15.82 28.84 -14.35
#